data_AF-A0A815W4P2-F1
#
_entry.id   AF-A0A815W4P2-F1
#
_cell.length_a   1.000
_cell.length_b   1.000
_cell.length_c   1.000
_cell.angle_alpha   90.00
_cell.angle_beta   90.00
_cell.angle_gamma   90.00
#
_symmetry.space_group_name_H-M   'P 1'
#
loop_
_entity.id
_entity.type
_entity.pdbx_description
1 polymer ?
#
loop_
_entity_poly.entity_id
_entity_poly.type
_entity_poly.pdbx_seq_one_letter_code
_entity_poly.pdbx_strand_id
1 'polypeptide(L)'
;NCSTGYMYSSVNRSCVSFIEAIYNSLFILNSTNVDTNGLADALEDYYEALTNIDITENSSLLLDANQLDHIIDMGININIMRNTSDLFLLSSNDTLIIGAVLYSYLFHQGGDIITNSNVNNFRPNISSAVIVNNTVQLKIQLLKFLLIKKPDNYKQYDKNDTILISSVIIVSINLIIEQQADIMLYFSPIYNTSEITPTTSLSSLQCSFWDGNGWNQTGCKLIGYNSIMHVYECYCTHATTFALLWLPLSEICMGNI
;
A
#
# COMPACT_ATOMS: atom_id res chain seq x y z
N ASN A 1 25.97 -44.79 21.20
CA ASN A 1 25.38 -44.22 22.43
C ASN A 1 24.52 -43.01 22.09
N CYS A 2 23.29 -43.28 21.66
CA CYS A 2 22.21 -42.32 21.73
C CYS A 2 21.72 -42.33 23.19
N SER A 3 21.56 -41.15 23.80
CA SER A 3 20.68 -40.98 24.95
C SER A 3 19.53 -40.07 24.53
N THR A 4 18.37 -40.68 24.47
CA THR A 4 17.06 -40.16 24.14
C THR A 4 16.57 -39.10 25.12
N GLY A 5 16.05 -37.99 24.58
CA GLY A 5 15.19 -37.04 25.28
C GLY A 5 14.27 -36.40 24.26
N TYR A 6 13.02 -36.87 24.23
CA TYR A 6 11.96 -36.42 23.33
C TYR A 6 11.72 -34.91 23.42
N MET A 7 11.70 -34.22 22.28
CA MET A 7 10.66 -33.27 21.84
C MET A 7 11.02 -32.71 20.46
N TYR A 8 10.73 -33.49 19.41
CA TYR A 8 10.52 -32.97 18.06
C TYR A 8 9.04 -33.18 17.74
N SER A 9 8.23 -32.12 17.80
CA SER A 9 7.10 -31.89 16.88
C SER A 9 6.32 -30.63 17.29
N SER A 10 6.61 -29.50 16.63
CA SER A 10 5.59 -28.47 16.35
C SER A 10 6.08 -27.29 15.51
N VAL A 11 7.39 -27.10 15.29
CA VAL A 11 7.90 -25.79 14.81
C VAL A 11 8.12 -25.68 13.28
N ASN A 12 7.80 -26.68 12.46
CA ASN A 12 8.15 -26.61 11.01
C ASN A 12 7.01 -26.89 10.01
N ARG A 13 5.75 -26.96 10.44
CA ARG A 13 4.62 -27.13 9.52
C ARG A 13 3.98 -25.81 9.07
N SER A 14 4.12 -24.73 9.86
CA SER A 14 3.49 -23.43 9.53
C SER A 14 4.24 -22.67 8.45
N CYS A 15 5.57 -22.57 8.50
CA CYS A 15 6.34 -21.86 7.48
C CYS A 15 6.24 -22.51 6.10
N VAL A 16 6.24 -23.85 6.04
CA VAL A 16 6.09 -24.60 4.78
C VAL A 16 4.72 -24.32 4.14
N SER A 17 3.64 -24.25 4.93
CA SER A 17 2.31 -23.93 4.39
C SER A 17 2.19 -22.48 3.90
N PHE A 18 2.89 -21.52 4.52
CA PHE A 18 2.87 -20.13 4.05
C PHE A 18 3.68 -19.94 2.77
N ILE A 19 4.84 -20.60 2.64
CA ILE A 19 5.63 -20.56 1.41
C ILE A 19 4.85 -21.22 0.26
N GLU A 20 4.20 -22.36 0.51
CA GLU A 20 3.34 -23.02 -0.47
C GLU A 20 2.15 -22.13 -0.89
N ALA A 21 1.52 -21.43 0.06
CA ALA A 21 0.49 -20.44 -0.22
C ALA A 21 1.01 -19.32 -1.14
N ILE A 22 2.19 -18.75 -0.85
CA ILE A 22 2.81 -17.73 -1.70
C ILE A 22 3.04 -18.26 -3.12
N TYR A 23 3.62 -19.46 -3.29
CA TYR A 23 3.87 -20.02 -4.62
C TYR A 23 2.57 -20.27 -5.40
N ASN A 24 1.54 -20.79 -4.73
CA ASN A 24 0.24 -21.03 -5.35
C ASN A 24 -0.40 -19.71 -5.80
N SER A 25 -0.37 -18.69 -4.94
CA SER A 25 -0.85 -17.36 -5.29
C SER A 25 -0.06 -16.75 -6.44
N LEU A 26 1.27 -16.79 -6.42
CA LEU A 26 2.12 -16.29 -7.51
C LEU A 26 1.87 -17.03 -8.83
N PHE A 27 1.59 -18.34 -8.78
CA PHE A 27 1.23 -19.10 -9.98
C PHE A 27 -0.08 -18.60 -10.58
N ILE A 28 -1.09 -18.34 -9.74
CA ILE A 28 -2.38 -17.80 -10.17
C ILE A 28 -2.22 -16.38 -10.71
N LEU A 29 -1.48 -15.51 -10.00
CA LEU A 29 -1.25 -14.12 -10.40
C LEU A 29 -0.50 -13.99 -11.73
N ASN A 30 0.33 -14.97 -12.09
CA ASN A 30 1.05 -15.01 -13.38
C ASN A 30 0.28 -15.74 -14.49
N SER A 31 -0.88 -16.32 -14.21
CA SER A 31 -1.64 -17.11 -15.17
C SER A 31 -2.56 -16.23 -16.03
N THR A 32 -2.54 -16.44 -17.34
CA THR A 32 -3.31 -15.63 -18.32
C THR A 32 -4.80 -15.99 -18.39
N ASN A 33 -5.25 -17.04 -17.71
CA ASN A 33 -6.60 -17.61 -17.83
C ASN A 33 -7.39 -17.61 -16.51
N VAL A 34 -7.00 -16.79 -15.55
CA VAL A 34 -7.69 -16.70 -14.25
C VAL A 34 -8.79 -15.64 -14.36
N ASP A 35 -9.97 -15.95 -13.85
CA ASP A 35 -11.01 -14.96 -13.72
C ASP A 35 -10.65 -13.89 -12.67
N THR A 36 -11.37 -12.79 -12.69
CA THR A 36 -11.11 -11.63 -11.83
C THR A 36 -11.23 -11.95 -10.32
N ASN A 37 -12.05 -12.94 -9.94
CA ASN A 37 -12.20 -13.34 -8.53
C ASN A 37 -11.00 -14.18 -8.08
N GLY A 38 -10.55 -15.14 -8.91
CA GLY A 38 -9.37 -15.93 -8.62
C GLY A 38 -8.10 -15.08 -8.48
N LEU A 39 -7.98 -13.99 -9.25
CA LEU A 39 -6.88 -13.03 -9.08
C LEU A 39 -6.98 -12.25 -7.77
N ALA A 40 -8.18 -11.81 -7.38
CA ALA A 40 -8.39 -11.11 -6.12
C ALA A 40 -8.14 -12.01 -4.90
N ASP A 41 -8.61 -13.26 -4.94
CA ASP A 41 -8.38 -14.26 -3.90
C ASP A 41 -6.90 -14.59 -3.79
N ALA A 42 -6.21 -14.81 -4.92
CA ALA A 42 -4.76 -15.05 -4.92
C ALA A 42 -3.97 -13.87 -4.35
N LEU A 43 -4.39 -12.63 -4.61
CA LEU A 43 -3.75 -11.43 -4.06
C LEU A 43 -3.96 -11.32 -2.55
N GLU A 44 -5.16 -11.62 -2.06
CA GLU A 44 -5.46 -11.69 -0.63
C GLU A 44 -4.61 -12.75 0.07
N ASP A 45 -4.63 -13.98 -0.46
CA ASP A 45 -3.85 -15.12 0.06
C ASP A 45 -2.34 -14.81 0.06
N TYR A 46 -1.85 -14.15 -1.00
CA TYR A 46 -0.45 -13.74 -1.13
C TYR A 46 -0.04 -12.80 0.01
N TYR A 47 -0.81 -11.73 0.25
CA TYR A 47 -0.49 -10.77 1.31
C TYR A 47 -0.70 -11.34 2.71
N GLU A 48 -1.72 -12.18 2.91
CA GLU A 48 -1.90 -12.87 4.18
C GLU A 48 -0.71 -13.78 4.49
N ALA A 49 -0.23 -14.55 3.51
CA ALA A 49 0.93 -15.40 3.69
C ALA A 49 2.23 -14.61 3.97
N LEU A 50 2.41 -13.45 3.31
CA LEU A 50 3.56 -12.58 3.56
C LEU A 50 3.62 -12.02 4.99
N THR A 51 2.47 -11.71 5.61
CA THR A 51 2.46 -11.20 7.00
C THR A 51 3.00 -12.20 8.03
N ASN A 52 3.11 -13.48 7.64
CA ASN A 52 3.50 -14.58 8.52
C ASN A 52 4.92 -15.12 8.25
N ILE A 53 5.68 -14.51 7.34
CA ILE A 53 7.04 -14.95 6.97
C ILE A 53 8.06 -13.83 7.22
N ASP A 54 9.27 -14.20 7.67
CA ASP A 54 10.41 -13.28 7.67
C ASP A 54 10.96 -13.14 6.24
N ILE A 55 10.77 -11.96 5.67
CA ILE A 55 10.99 -11.66 4.25
C ILE A 55 12.49 -11.53 3.92
N THR A 56 13.35 -11.36 4.92
CA THR A 56 14.79 -11.11 4.74
C THR A 56 15.53 -12.25 4.02
N GLU A 57 15.03 -13.49 4.09
CA GLU A 57 15.62 -14.66 3.42
C GLU A 57 14.97 -15.02 2.07
N ASN A 58 13.87 -14.37 1.67
CA ASN A 58 13.03 -14.80 0.54
C ASN A 58 12.65 -13.67 -0.45
N SER A 59 13.60 -12.81 -0.81
CA SER A 59 13.35 -11.66 -1.69
C SER A 59 12.80 -12.02 -3.08
N SER A 60 13.07 -13.23 -3.59
CA SER A 60 12.56 -13.71 -4.88
C SER A 60 11.05 -13.98 -4.92
N LEU A 61 10.39 -14.02 -3.75
CA LEU A 61 8.95 -14.26 -3.63
C LEU A 61 8.14 -12.96 -3.59
N LEU A 62 8.82 -11.81 -3.64
CA LEU A 62 8.20 -10.51 -3.54
C LEU A 62 7.77 -10.02 -4.91
N LEU A 63 6.50 -9.62 -5.01
CA LEU A 63 6.00 -8.87 -6.16
C LEU A 63 6.54 -7.45 -6.07
N ASP A 64 7.15 -7.00 -7.15
CA ASP A 64 7.54 -5.61 -7.30
C ASP A 64 6.35 -4.70 -7.60
N ALA A 65 6.57 -3.39 -7.52
CA ALA A 65 5.56 -2.38 -7.78
C ALA A 65 4.97 -2.49 -9.21
N ASN A 66 5.79 -2.82 -10.21
CA ASN A 66 5.35 -2.95 -11.60
C ASN A 66 4.44 -4.17 -11.77
N GLN A 67 4.79 -5.29 -11.14
CA GLN A 67 3.99 -6.51 -11.16
C GLN A 67 2.63 -6.26 -10.50
N LEU A 68 2.59 -5.55 -9.37
CA LEU A 68 1.33 -5.23 -8.69
C LEU A 68 0.48 -4.24 -9.48
N ASP A 69 1.06 -3.17 -10.02
CA ASP A 69 0.34 -2.25 -10.90
C ASP A 69 -0.26 -3.00 -12.09
N HIS A 70 0.52 -3.91 -12.71
CA HIS A 70 0.07 -4.74 -13.81
C HIS A 70 -1.06 -5.70 -13.43
N ILE A 71 -0.99 -6.36 -12.27
CA ILE A 71 -2.04 -7.26 -11.76
C ILE A 71 -3.34 -6.48 -11.52
N ILE A 72 -3.26 -5.31 -10.88
CA ILE A 72 -4.43 -4.48 -10.58
C ILE A 72 -5.06 -3.94 -11.86
N ASP A 73 -4.26 -3.40 -12.77
CA ASP A 73 -4.74 -2.82 -14.02
C ASP A 73 -5.30 -3.90 -14.96
N MET A 74 -4.54 -4.98 -15.13
CA MET A 74 -4.82 -6.20 -15.88
C MET A 74 -6.09 -6.95 -15.47
N GLY A 75 -6.10 -7.31 -14.18
CA GLY A 75 -6.72 -8.53 -13.70
C GLY A 75 -8.08 -8.37 -13.04
N ILE A 76 -8.44 -7.17 -12.60
CA ILE A 76 -9.60 -6.96 -11.73
C ILE A 76 -10.60 -6.04 -12.41
N ASN A 77 -11.56 -6.60 -13.17
CA ASN A 77 -12.49 -5.83 -14.00
C ASN A 77 -13.97 -5.91 -13.56
N ILE A 78 -14.22 -6.44 -12.36
CA ILE A 78 -15.55 -6.52 -11.77
C ILE A 78 -15.56 -5.86 -10.39
N ASN A 79 -16.76 -5.67 -9.84
CA ASN A 79 -16.95 -5.13 -8.50
C ASN A 79 -16.44 -6.14 -7.46
N ILE A 80 -15.26 -5.88 -6.90
CA ILE A 80 -14.58 -6.71 -5.92
C ILE A 80 -14.24 -5.86 -4.71
N MET A 81 -14.43 -6.46 -3.54
CA MET A 81 -13.96 -5.93 -2.28
C MET A 81 -13.30 -7.06 -1.52
N ARG A 82 -12.04 -6.89 -1.13
CA ARG A 82 -11.33 -7.74 -0.15
C ARG A 82 -10.79 -6.86 0.95
N ASN A 83 -10.93 -7.33 2.17
CA ASN A 83 -10.76 -6.50 3.34
C ASN A 83 -10.16 -7.32 4.48
N THR A 84 -8.87 -7.14 4.70
CA THR A 84 -8.13 -7.75 5.79
C THR A 84 -7.57 -6.66 6.71
N SER A 85 -6.88 -7.05 7.79
CA SER A 85 -6.21 -6.09 8.69
C SER A 85 -5.06 -5.33 8.04
N ASP A 86 -4.50 -5.86 6.95
CA ASP A 86 -3.26 -5.40 6.33
C ASP A 86 -3.42 -5.04 4.85
N LEU A 87 -4.54 -5.42 4.23
CA LEU A 87 -4.86 -5.18 2.83
C LEU A 87 -6.30 -4.69 2.68
N PHE A 88 -6.50 -3.68 1.85
CA PHE A 88 -7.83 -3.33 1.35
C PHE A 88 -7.79 -3.22 -0.18
N LEU A 89 -8.50 -4.13 -0.84
CA LEU A 89 -8.66 -4.16 -2.29
C LEU A 89 -10.09 -3.77 -2.63
N LEU A 90 -10.23 -2.76 -3.48
CA LEU A 90 -11.52 -2.34 -4.03
C LEU A 90 -11.38 -2.19 -5.54
N SER A 91 -12.27 -2.81 -6.28
CA SER A 91 -12.51 -2.53 -7.69
C SER A 91 -14.00 -2.25 -7.83
N SER A 92 -14.38 -1.11 -8.39
CA SER A 92 -15.78 -0.75 -8.51
C SER A 92 -16.06 0.16 -9.70
N ASN A 93 -17.17 -0.08 -10.38
CA ASN A 93 -17.75 0.84 -11.37
C ASN A 93 -18.83 1.77 -10.77
N ASP A 94 -19.01 1.73 -9.45
CA ASP A 94 -19.97 2.60 -8.76
C ASP A 94 -19.44 4.03 -8.66
N THR A 95 -20.11 4.95 -9.36
CA THR A 95 -19.80 6.38 -9.39
C THR A 95 -19.95 7.09 -8.03
N LEU A 96 -20.59 6.46 -7.04
CA LEU A 96 -20.72 6.99 -5.69
C LEU A 96 -19.44 6.80 -4.86
N ILE A 97 -18.62 5.82 -5.24
CA ILE A 97 -17.34 5.54 -4.60
C ILE A 97 -16.31 6.50 -5.14
N ILE A 98 -15.65 7.20 -4.22
CA ILE A 98 -14.60 8.18 -4.54
C ILE A 98 -13.28 7.83 -3.84
N GLY A 99 -13.24 6.78 -3.02
CA GLY A 99 -12.04 6.49 -2.25
C GLY A 99 -12.12 5.23 -1.40
N ALA A 100 -11.05 5.01 -0.66
CA ALA A 100 -10.89 3.91 0.28
C ALA A 100 -10.04 4.36 1.47
N VAL A 101 -10.30 3.76 2.63
CA VAL A 101 -9.51 3.96 3.86
C VAL A 101 -9.11 2.61 4.41
N LEU A 102 -7.92 2.52 4.98
CA LEU A 102 -7.42 1.37 5.75
C LEU A 102 -7.03 1.83 7.14
N TYR A 103 -7.61 1.23 8.18
CA TYR A 103 -7.43 1.67 9.57
C TYR A 103 -6.16 1.10 10.25
N SER A 104 -5.67 1.79 11.28
CA SER A 104 -4.46 1.42 12.01
C SER A 104 -4.67 0.30 13.04
N TYR A 105 -3.57 -0.27 13.55
CA TYR A 105 -3.51 -1.51 14.34
C TYR A 105 -4.32 -1.51 15.64
N LEU A 106 -4.57 -0.34 16.24
CA LEU A 106 -5.12 -0.26 17.60
C LEU A 106 -6.54 -0.83 17.73
N PHE A 107 -7.24 -1.16 16.63
CA PHE A 107 -8.64 -1.56 16.67
C PHE A 107 -9.02 -2.82 15.86
N HIS A 108 -8.08 -3.62 15.33
CA HIS A 108 -8.38 -4.80 14.48
C HIS A 108 -9.42 -4.50 13.37
N GLN A 109 -9.37 -3.31 12.76
CA GLN A 109 -10.29 -2.94 11.69
C GLN A 109 -9.52 -2.89 10.37
N GLY A 110 -10.08 -3.53 9.35
CA GLY A 110 -9.55 -3.48 7.99
C GLY A 110 -9.82 -2.12 7.34
N GLY A 111 -10.25 -2.10 6.10
CA GLY A 111 -10.64 -0.89 5.38
C GLY A 111 -12.14 -0.66 5.26
N ASP A 112 -12.48 0.51 4.73
CA ASP A 112 -13.84 0.94 4.44
C ASP A 112 -13.88 1.80 3.16
N ILE A 113 -15.06 1.92 2.57
CA ILE A 113 -15.30 2.65 1.33
C ILE A 113 -15.58 4.11 1.63
N ILE A 114 -15.01 5.00 0.83
CA ILE A 114 -15.28 6.43 0.87
C ILE A 114 -16.24 6.79 -0.26
N THR A 115 -17.32 7.48 0.10
CA THR A 115 -18.33 8.04 -0.81
C THR A 115 -18.51 9.52 -0.51
N ASN A 116 -19.22 10.23 -1.39
CA ASN A 116 -19.58 11.64 -1.14
C ASN A 116 -20.35 11.86 0.18
N SER A 117 -21.04 10.84 0.70
CA SER A 117 -21.83 10.96 1.93
C SER A 117 -21.01 10.84 3.22
N ASN A 118 -19.85 10.18 3.17
CA ASN A 118 -18.99 9.96 4.34
C ASN A 118 -17.61 10.62 4.23
N VAL A 119 -17.34 11.37 3.15
CA VAL A 119 -16.04 11.98 2.87
C VAL A 119 -15.51 12.92 3.97
N ASN A 120 -16.40 13.46 4.81
CA ASN A 120 -16.03 14.33 5.91
C ASN A 120 -16.07 13.63 7.28
N ASN A 121 -16.36 12.32 7.30
CA ASN A 121 -16.69 11.54 8.49
C ASN A 121 -15.71 10.38 8.74
N PHE A 122 -14.49 10.42 8.21
CA PHE A 122 -13.51 9.38 8.50
C PHE A 122 -13.09 9.42 9.96
N ARG A 123 -12.93 8.24 10.56
CA ARG A 123 -12.48 8.13 11.94
C ARG A 123 -10.98 8.47 12.02
N PRO A 124 -10.51 9.06 13.13
CA PRO A 124 -9.08 9.15 13.40
C PRO A 124 -8.47 7.74 13.49
N ASN A 125 -7.14 7.64 13.40
CA ASN A 125 -6.36 6.40 13.40
C ASN A 125 -6.45 5.60 12.09
N ILE A 126 -6.32 6.30 10.96
CA ILE A 126 -6.14 5.65 9.67
C ILE A 126 -4.66 5.28 9.47
N SER A 127 -4.39 4.16 8.80
CA SER A 127 -3.06 3.84 8.29
C SER A 127 -2.82 4.56 6.96
N SER A 128 -3.79 4.43 6.07
CA SER A 128 -3.80 5.12 4.78
C SER A 128 -5.22 5.41 4.33
N ALA A 129 -5.38 6.43 3.50
CA ALA A 129 -6.61 6.65 2.75
C ALA A 129 -6.32 7.30 1.40
N VAL A 130 -7.22 7.11 0.47
CA VAL A 130 -7.20 7.73 -0.86
C VAL A 130 -8.58 8.27 -1.18
N ILE A 131 -8.63 9.48 -1.71
CA ILE A 131 -9.83 10.13 -2.20
C ILE A 131 -9.52 10.69 -3.58
N VAL A 132 -10.20 10.18 -4.58
CA VAL A 132 -10.20 10.72 -5.94
C VAL A 132 -11.32 11.76 -6.00
N ASN A 133 -10.94 13.02 -6.09
CA ASN A 133 -11.89 14.11 -6.16
C ASN A 133 -12.67 14.05 -7.48
N ASN A 134 -13.99 14.06 -7.37
CA ASN A 134 -14.93 13.97 -8.49
C ASN A 134 -15.51 15.35 -8.87
N THR A 135 -14.78 16.45 -8.64
CA THR A 135 -15.32 17.80 -8.82
C THR A 135 -15.67 18.18 -10.25
N VAL A 136 -15.34 17.38 -11.27
CA VAL A 136 -15.85 17.59 -12.63
C VAL A 136 -16.09 16.25 -13.31
N GLN A 137 -17.32 15.73 -13.25
CA GLN A 137 -17.89 14.74 -14.19
C GLN A 137 -16.90 13.68 -14.71
N LEU A 138 -16.05 13.13 -13.84
CA LEU A 138 -15.24 11.99 -14.23
C LEU A 138 -16.27 10.87 -14.38
N LYS A 139 -16.62 10.56 -15.63
CA LYS A 139 -17.31 9.31 -15.93
C LYS A 139 -16.28 8.20 -15.74
N ILE A 140 -15.91 7.98 -14.48
CA ILE A 140 -15.05 6.90 -14.05
C ILE A 140 -15.79 5.64 -14.45
N GLN A 141 -15.22 4.89 -15.38
CA GLN A 141 -15.76 3.61 -15.80
C GLN A 141 -15.43 2.53 -14.77
N LEU A 142 -14.23 2.61 -14.19
CA LEU A 142 -13.75 1.68 -13.20
C LEU A 142 -12.71 2.36 -12.30
N LEU A 143 -12.87 2.18 -11.00
CA LEU A 143 -11.97 2.66 -9.97
C LEU A 143 -11.38 1.45 -9.26
N LYS A 144 -10.05 1.40 -9.14
CA LYS A 144 -9.35 0.34 -8.44
C LYS A 144 -8.43 0.94 -7.39
N PHE A 145 -8.52 0.41 -6.17
CA PHE A 145 -7.64 0.75 -5.07
C PHE A 145 -7.07 -0.52 -4.45
N LEU A 146 -5.78 -0.50 -4.18
CA LEU A 146 -5.13 -1.46 -3.30
C LEU A 146 -4.34 -0.70 -2.24
N LEU A 147 -4.74 -0.81 -0.98
CA LEU A 147 -4.06 -0.22 0.15
C LEU A 147 -3.33 -1.33 0.90
N ILE A 148 -2.00 -1.22 1.00
CA ILE A 148 -1.14 -2.20 1.65
C ILE A 148 -0.58 -1.54 2.91
N LYS A 149 -1.01 -2.03 4.06
CA LYS A 149 -0.68 -1.44 5.36
C LYS A 149 0.80 -1.46 5.65
N LYS A 150 1.45 -2.61 5.45
CA LYS A 150 2.87 -2.87 5.71
C LYS A 150 3.55 -3.37 4.42
N PRO A 151 4.01 -2.45 3.58
CA PRO A 151 4.62 -2.77 2.30
C PRO A 151 6.10 -3.11 2.49
N ASP A 152 6.42 -4.11 3.31
CA ASP A 152 7.82 -4.47 3.63
C ASP A 152 8.66 -4.77 2.37
N ASN A 153 7.99 -5.21 1.31
CA ASN A 153 8.56 -5.49 -0.02
C ASN A 153 9.05 -4.25 -0.77
N TYR A 154 8.50 -3.08 -0.46
CA TYR A 154 8.80 -1.83 -1.16
C TYR A 154 10.03 -1.10 -0.60
N LYS A 155 10.57 -1.57 0.54
CA LYS A 155 11.78 -1.01 1.16
C LYS A 155 13.04 -1.22 0.33
N GLN A 156 13.05 -2.20 -0.56
CA GLN A 156 14.24 -2.52 -1.37
C GLN A 156 14.47 -1.54 -2.53
N TYR A 157 13.52 -0.64 -2.78
CA TYR A 157 13.61 0.35 -3.88
C TYR A 157 14.08 1.74 -3.42
N ASP A 158 14.68 1.82 -2.24
CA ASP A 158 15.33 3.02 -1.74
C ASP A 158 16.60 3.33 -2.56
N LYS A 159 16.43 4.05 -3.66
CA LYS A 159 17.52 4.78 -4.32
C LYS A 159 17.60 6.17 -3.69
N ASN A 160 18.80 6.56 -3.25
CA ASN A 160 19.16 7.88 -2.74
C ASN A 160 18.78 8.15 -1.26
N ASP A 161 19.18 7.27 -0.34
CA ASP A 161 19.06 7.48 1.12
C ASP A 161 17.63 7.82 1.61
N THR A 162 16.61 7.62 0.79
CA THR A 162 15.21 7.70 1.19
C THR A 162 14.83 6.46 1.97
N ILE A 163 13.81 6.58 2.81
CA ILE A 163 13.22 5.47 3.56
C ILE A 163 11.71 5.50 3.33
N LEU A 164 11.13 4.38 2.91
CA LEU A 164 9.69 4.20 2.89
C LEU A 164 9.13 4.17 4.33
N ILE A 165 8.27 5.13 4.67
CA ILE A 165 7.77 5.27 6.05
C ILE A 165 6.26 5.06 6.20
N SER A 166 5.52 4.83 5.12
CA SER A 166 4.06 4.70 5.14
C SER A 166 3.56 3.44 4.47
N SER A 167 2.24 3.22 4.56
CA SER A 167 1.53 2.28 3.68
C SER A 167 1.77 2.65 2.21
N VAL A 168 1.60 1.67 1.33
CA VAL A 168 1.57 1.87 -0.12
C VAL A 168 0.11 1.88 -0.57
N ILE A 169 -0.23 2.85 -1.43
CA ILE A 169 -1.55 2.99 -2.02
C ILE A 169 -1.40 2.87 -3.53
N ILE A 170 -2.04 1.88 -4.14
CA ILE A 170 -2.11 1.73 -5.59
C ILE A 170 -3.48 2.20 -6.05
N VAL A 171 -3.49 3.03 -7.08
CA VAL A 171 -4.70 3.57 -7.69
C VAL A 171 -4.64 3.32 -9.19
N SER A 172 -5.68 2.67 -9.73
CA SER A 172 -5.93 2.63 -11.18
C SER A 172 -7.32 3.19 -11.45
N ILE A 173 -7.40 4.08 -12.45
CA ILE A 173 -8.63 4.78 -12.82
C ILE A 173 -8.81 4.65 -14.32
N ASN A 174 -9.87 3.97 -14.73
CA ASN A 174 -10.31 3.97 -16.12
C ASN A 174 -11.30 5.11 -16.33
N LEU A 175 -10.85 6.15 -17.03
CA LEU A 175 -11.66 7.30 -17.39
C LEU A 175 -12.21 7.15 -18.80
N ILE A 176 -13.46 7.59 -19.02
CA ILE A 176 -14.02 7.68 -20.38
C ILE A 176 -13.34 8.79 -21.21
N ILE A 177 -12.74 9.79 -20.55
CA ILE A 177 -12.05 10.92 -21.19
C ILE A 177 -10.70 11.11 -20.49
N GLU A 178 -9.63 11.28 -21.26
CA GLU A 178 -8.31 11.61 -20.71
C GLU A 178 -8.36 12.95 -19.98
N GLN A 179 -8.32 12.89 -18.65
CA GLN A 179 -8.16 14.03 -17.76
C GLN A 179 -7.19 13.65 -16.65
N GLN A 180 -6.55 14.67 -16.06
CA GLN A 180 -5.77 14.47 -14.85
C GLN A 180 -6.72 14.08 -13.70
N ALA A 181 -6.28 13.13 -12.88
CA ALA A 181 -7.02 12.71 -11.70
C ALA A 181 -6.57 13.57 -10.52
N ASP A 182 -7.52 14.14 -9.78
CA ASP A 182 -7.22 14.84 -8.54
C ASP A 182 -7.25 13.85 -7.38
N ILE A 183 -6.09 13.41 -6.91
CA ILE A 183 -5.98 12.36 -5.90
C ILE A 183 -5.41 12.93 -4.60
N MET A 184 -6.23 12.91 -3.56
CA MET A 184 -5.80 13.18 -2.18
C MET A 184 -5.43 11.86 -1.51
N LEU A 185 -4.24 11.82 -0.92
CA LEU A 185 -3.71 10.66 -0.22
C LEU A 185 -3.41 11.05 1.23
N TYR A 186 -3.63 10.11 2.13
CA TYR A 186 -3.42 10.28 3.55
C TYR A 186 -2.53 9.14 4.04
N PHE A 187 -1.45 9.49 4.73
CA PHE A 187 -0.48 8.51 5.23
C PHE A 187 -0.21 8.72 6.71
N SER A 188 -0.39 7.66 7.49
CA SER A 188 0.18 7.57 8.83
C SER A 188 1.51 6.82 8.75
N PRO A 189 2.59 7.33 9.35
CA PRO A 189 3.86 6.62 9.39
C PRO A 189 3.72 5.25 10.08
N ILE A 190 4.25 4.19 9.46
CA ILE A 190 4.20 2.81 9.98
C ILE A 190 5.21 2.62 11.13
N TYR A 191 6.28 3.43 11.17
CA TYR A 191 7.40 3.17 12.05
C TYR A 191 7.34 3.92 13.38
N ASN A 192 7.81 3.20 14.41
CA ASN A 192 8.32 3.72 15.67
C ASN A 192 9.69 4.40 15.46
N THR A 193 9.82 5.20 14.41
CA THR A 193 10.93 6.13 14.26
C THR A 193 10.60 7.26 15.23
N SER A 194 11.20 7.24 16.42
CA SER A 194 11.14 8.33 17.40
C SER A 194 11.50 9.70 16.81
N GLU A 195 12.08 9.70 15.60
CA GLU A 195 12.50 10.84 14.82
C GLU A 195 11.39 11.43 13.93
N ILE A 196 10.36 10.64 13.57
CA ILE A 196 9.23 11.11 12.75
C ILE A 196 8.08 11.52 13.67
N THR A 197 8.13 12.78 14.07
CA THR A 197 7.12 13.46 14.89
C THR A 197 6.28 14.42 14.05
N PRO A 198 5.15 14.95 14.55
CA PRO A 198 4.44 16.07 13.91
C PRO A 198 5.32 17.31 13.65
N THR A 199 6.46 17.41 14.34
CA THR A 199 7.46 18.47 14.19
C THR A 199 8.57 18.12 13.20
N THR A 200 8.53 16.95 12.56
CA THR A 200 9.46 16.59 11.49
C THR A 200 9.38 17.63 10.39
N SER A 201 10.53 18.10 9.92
CA SER A 201 10.53 19.08 8.84
C SER A 201 9.83 18.49 7.62
N LEU A 202 8.78 19.17 7.12
CA LEU A 202 8.10 18.77 5.89
C LEU A 202 9.07 18.69 4.70
N SER A 203 10.20 19.41 4.75
CA SER A 203 11.26 19.33 3.74
C SER A 203 11.99 17.99 3.69
N SER A 204 11.90 17.19 4.76
CA SER A 204 12.45 15.83 4.83
C SER A 204 11.46 14.75 4.41
N LEU A 205 10.21 15.13 4.07
CA LEU A 205 9.16 14.20 3.69
C LEU A 205 8.78 14.42 2.23
N GLN A 206 8.53 13.31 1.53
CA GLN A 206 8.27 13.33 0.10
C GLN A 206 7.07 12.45 -0.25
N CYS A 207 6.00 13.07 -0.72
CA CYS A 207 4.91 12.37 -1.38
C CYS A 207 5.41 11.91 -2.75
N SER A 208 5.51 10.60 -2.93
CA SER A 208 6.14 10.02 -4.10
C SER A 208 5.23 8.99 -4.76
N PHE A 209 5.45 8.78 -6.04
CA PHE A 209 4.81 7.75 -6.84
C PHE A 209 5.86 6.87 -7.51
N TRP A 210 5.48 5.66 -7.90
CA TRP A 210 6.36 4.74 -8.61
C TRP A 210 6.27 4.96 -10.13
N ASP A 211 7.38 5.30 -10.79
CA ASP A 211 7.40 5.54 -12.25
C ASP A 211 7.90 4.35 -13.09
N GLY A 212 8.08 3.20 -12.46
CA GLY A 212 8.65 2.00 -13.08
C GLY A 212 10.16 1.83 -12.87
N ASN A 213 10.88 2.93 -12.63
CA ASN A 213 12.33 2.95 -12.44
C ASN A 213 12.75 3.38 -11.02
N GLY A 214 11.84 4.02 -10.28
CA GLY A 214 12.04 4.46 -8.91
C GLY A 214 10.89 5.30 -8.38
N TRP A 215 11.05 5.78 -7.16
CA TRP A 215 10.17 6.77 -6.56
C TRP A 215 10.41 8.16 -7.14
N ASN A 216 9.34 8.85 -7.51
CA ASN A 216 9.35 10.16 -8.16
C ASN A 216 8.30 11.08 -7.52
N GLN A 217 8.49 12.40 -7.59
CA GLN A 217 7.60 13.40 -6.97
C GLN A 217 6.86 14.24 -8.01
N THR A 218 7.15 14.08 -9.29
CA THR A 218 6.57 14.89 -10.36
C THR A 218 5.05 14.78 -10.37
N GLY A 219 4.35 15.88 -10.13
CA GLY A 219 2.89 15.88 -10.09
C GLY A 219 2.28 15.40 -8.76
N CYS A 220 3.12 15.16 -7.74
CA CYS A 220 2.73 14.95 -6.35
C CYS A 220 3.26 16.09 -5.45
N LYS A 221 2.49 16.47 -4.44
CA LYS A 221 2.83 17.55 -3.50
C LYS A 221 2.44 17.17 -2.08
N LEU A 222 3.33 17.40 -1.13
CA LEU A 222 3.02 17.35 0.30
C LEU A 222 2.25 18.61 0.69
N ILE A 223 1.04 18.43 1.21
CA ILE A 223 0.17 19.53 1.66
C ILE A 223 0.54 19.92 3.10
N GLY A 224 0.69 18.92 3.98
CA GLY A 224 1.06 19.14 5.37
C GLY A 224 0.67 17.98 6.28
N TYR A 225 0.75 18.21 7.59
CA TYR A 225 0.31 17.27 8.60
C TYR A 225 -1.04 17.69 9.17
N ASN A 226 -2.03 16.80 9.10
CA ASN A 226 -3.32 16.96 9.71
C ASN A 226 -3.30 16.41 11.15
N SER A 227 -3.26 17.32 12.13
CA SER A 227 -3.16 16.96 13.54
C SER A 227 -4.42 16.32 14.12
N ILE A 228 -5.59 16.51 13.49
CA ILE A 228 -6.86 15.91 13.92
C ILE A 228 -6.88 14.42 13.55
N MET A 229 -6.42 14.10 12.34
CA MET A 229 -6.41 12.73 11.83
C MET A 229 -5.09 11.99 12.09
N HIS A 230 -4.06 12.70 12.52
CA HIS A 230 -2.69 12.21 12.70
C HIS A 230 -2.06 11.62 11.44
N VAL A 231 -2.22 12.32 10.31
CA VAL A 231 -1.74 11.88 9.00
C VAL A 231 -1.07 13.01 8.22
N TYR A 232 -0.17 12.63 7.31
CA TYR A 232 0.33 13.51 6.27
C TYR A 232 -0.59 13.47 5.06
N GLU A 233 -0.88 14.64 4.51
CA GLU A 233 -1.75 14.82 3.35
C GLU A 233 -0.89 15.08 2.11
N CYS A 234 -1.13 14.29 1.08
CA CYS A 234 -0.50 14.43 -0.24
C CYS A 234 -1.57 14.69 -1.29
N TYR A 235 -1.21 15.47 -2.30
CA TYR A 235 -2.02 15.66 -3.51
C TYR A 235 -1.22 15.19 -4.73
N CYS A 236 -1.82 14.34 -5.56
CA CYS A 236 -1.23 13.84 -6.81
C CYS A 236 -2.20 14.01 -7.98
N THR A 237 -1.66 14.12 -9.20
CA THR A 237 -2.39 14.48 -10.44
C THR A 237 -2.60 13.32 -11.42
N HIS A 238 -2.18 12.12 -11.06
CA HIS A 238 -2.22 10.91 -11.88
C HIS A 238 -2.48 9.71 -10.96
N ALA A 239 -2.85 8.56 -11.53
CA ALA A 239 -3.13 7.32 -10.81
C ALA A 239 -2.00 6.30 -11.05
N THR A 240 -1.46 5.72 -9.97
CA THR A 240 -0.37 4.74 -9.97
C THR A 240 -0.17 4.22 -8.53
N THR A 241 1.00 3.69 -8.20
CA THR A 241 1.47 3.37 -6.85
C THR A 241 2.03 4.61 -6.15
N PHE A 242 1.60 4.87 -4.91
CA PHE A 242 2.02 6.00 -4.07
C PHE A 242 2.56 5.58 -2.71
N ALA A 243 3.45 6.40 -2.18
CA ALA A 243 3.98 6.28 -0.83
C ALA A 243 4.47 7.63 -0.27
N LEU A 244 4.64 7.68 1.05
CA LEU A 244 5.37 8.73 1.74
C LEU A 244 6.77 8.22 2.08
N LEU A 245 7.77 8.98 1.61
CA LEU A 245 9.18 8.72 1.87
C LEU A 245 9.74 9.75 2.86
N TRP A 246 10.74 9.32 3.61
CA TRP A 246 11.53 10.17 4.49
C TRP A 246 12.98 10.23 4.01
N LEU A 247 13.51 11.43 3.95
CA LEU A 247 14.93 11.72 3.74
C LEU A 247 15.55 12.02 5.11
N PRO A 248 16.19 11.05 5.79
CA PRO A 248 17.02 11.36 6.93
C PRO A 248 18.04 12.42 6.53
N LEU A 249 18.17 13.47 7.34
CA LEU A 249 19.26 14.42 7.15
C LEU A 249 20.56 13.63 7.27
N SER A 250 21.37 13.61 6.22
CA SER A 250 22.74 13.13 6.36
C SER A 250 23.37 13.98 7.45
N GLU A 251 23.88 13.34 8.51
CA GLU A 251 24.73 14.02 9.47
C GLU A 251 25.86 14.66 8.67
N ILE A 252 25.79 15.97 8.48
CA ILE A 252 26.96 16.75 8.13
C ILE A 252 27.85 16.57 9.35
N CYS A 253 28.78 15.62 9.30
CA CYS A 253 29.93 15.56 10.19
C CYS A 253 30.59 16.93 10.08
N MET A 254 30.19 17.86 10.95
CA MET A 254 30.93 19.10 11.16
C MET A 254 32.26 18.63 11.71
N GLY A 255 33.26 18.57 10.82
CA GLY A 255 34.64 18.39 11.19
C GLY A 255 34.94 19.39 12.31
N ASN A 256 35.33 18.84 13.46
CA ASN A 256 35.76 19.61 14.61
C ASN A 256 36.74 20.69 14.16
N ILE A 257 36.41 21.94 14.48
CA ILE A 257 37.29 23.11 14.37
C ILE A 257 38.34 23.03 15.48
#